data_AF-A0A9X0DEC4-F1
#
_entry.id   AF-A0A9X0DEC4-F1
#
_cell.length_a   1.000
_cell.length_b   1.000
_cell.length_c   1.000
_cell.angle_alpha   90.00
_cell.angle_beta   90.00
_cell.angle_gamma   90.00
#
_symmetry.space_group_name_H-M   'P 1'
#
loop_
_entity.id
_entity.type
_entity.pdbx_description
1 polymer ?
#
loop_
_entity_poly.entity_id
_entity_poly.type
_entity_poly.pdbx_seq_one_letter_code
_entity_poly.pdbx_strand_id
1 'polypeptide(L)'
;MAIGSLYLGPKNSVAKGEALWRLAHVAVATSWETLITHKGPYDSCQGVQLVVTALLAQIYGVLSRNRVIRTTSQAFHALGFFWARQCAISDSEPYSRNNLPSQNSTDEEKDRAWKFWAAKEIQQRALLGHYVLDGLISRMSGETPSVRHAANQLGLPSSETAFEARTANEWLNHMRSQEPSQYSFRSIIRSLFDPTSQPLTSFHAFSAFSLRVILEGLQSLVSDCDSDDLSTVGVPTKLESRKALSHVFEAISISSKLSHSERLELLLRWHTICLDACKDSSLLCRSICSRYGIVQHVCGGKNIMKPEQDLISWAGTEEARKALVHAIAIQEIVEQLPRGRAHVIHIPSSLFASATVYCVFSLAGHGAVNVPNIVDWQAVLATNDSGDTSIQSVFSGQSETQLFLRGGNSPSRAMGTTKNLLYELNSMQKLFKCLCSQWGIAFDMEDILDQWNALCH
;
A
#
# COMPACT_ATOMS: atom_id res chain seq x y z
N MET A 1 16.48 -0.12 -16.66
CA MET A 1 16.06 -0.75 -17.94
C MET A 1 15.06 -1.89 -17.75
N ALA A 2 15.26 -2.85 -16.82
CA ALA A 2 14.30 -3.95 -16.62
C ALA A 2 12.91 -3.51 -16.12
N ILE A 3 12.80 -2.64 -15.11
CA ILE A 3 11.49 -2.12 -14.65
C ILE A 3 10.79 -1.33 -15.77
N GLY A 4 11.53 -0.53 -16.53
CA GLY A 4 10.98 0.18 -17.70
C GLY A 4 10.38 -0.77 -18.73
N SER A 5 10.86 -2.02 -18.83
CA SER A 5 10.26 -3.00 -19.74
C SER A 5 8.86 -3.48 -19.34
N LEU A 6 8.45 -3.29 -18.08
CA LEU A 6 7.07 -3.52 -17.64
C LEU A 6 6.12 -2.46 -18.21
N TYR A 7 6.62 -1.26 -18.50
CA TYR A 7 5.83 -0.12 -18.99
C TYR A 7 6.01 0.19 -20.49
N LEU A 8 7.01 -0.40 -21.16
CA LEU A 8 7.35 -0.08 -22.55
C LEU A 8 6.73 -1.10 -23.53
N GLY A 9 5.91 -0.60 -24.46
CA GLY A 9 5.16 -1.38 -25.46
C GLY A 9 5.88 -2.06 -26.65
N PRO A 10 7.22 -2.03 -26.86
CA PRO A 10 7.84 -2.85 -27.89
C PRO A 10 7.62 -4.35 -27.65
N LYS A 11 7.35 -5.12 -28.72
CA LYS A 11 7.03 -6.57 -28.69
C LYS A 11 8.06 -7.45 -27.95
N ASN A 12 9.29 -6.98 -27.74
CA ASN A 12 10.38 -7.72 -27.08
C ASN A 12 10.80 -7.15 -25.72
N SER A 13 10.12 -6.13 -25.20
CA SER A 13 10.50 -5.49 -23.93
C SER A 13 10.44 -6.48 -22.77
N VAL A 14 9.33 -7.21 -22.64
CA VAL A 14 9.12 -8.16 -21.54
C VAL A 14 10.21 -9.24 -21.51
N ALA A 15 10.51 -9.86 -22.66
CA ALA A 15 11.55 -10.88 -22.76
C ALA A 15 12.94 -10.34 -22.38
N LYS A 16 13.28 -9.11 -22.81
CA LYS A 16 14.52 -8.44 -22.40
C LYS A 16 14.55 -8.12 -20.91
N GLY A 17 13.41 -7.69 -20.36
CA GLY A 17 13.22 -7.46 -18.93
C GLY A 17 13.48 -8.72 -18.11
N GLU A 18 12.91 -9.85 -18.52
CA GLU A 18 13.10 -11.12 -17.84
C GLU A 18 14.55 -11.58 -17.92
N ALA A 19 15.21 -11.42 -19.06
CA ALA A 19 16.62 -11.77 -19.23
C ALA A 19 17.51 -10.92 -18.29
N LEU A 20 17.27 -9.61 -18.23
CA LEU A 20 17.99 -8.71 -17.32
C LEU A 20 17.72 -9.06 -15.85
N TRP A 21 16.46 -9.38 -15.51
CA TRP A 21 16.11 -9.79 -14.16
C TRP A 21 16.81 -11.09 -13.77
N ARG A 22 16.79 -12.12 -14.64
CA ARG A 22 17.49 -13.40 -14.38
C ARG A 22 18.99 -13.18 -14.19
N LEU A 23 19.61 -12.35 -15.02
CA LEU A 23 21.03 -12.02 -14.89
C LEU A 23 21.33 -11.35 -13.54
N ALA A 24 20.57 -10.31 -13.19
CA ALA A 24 20.75 -9.59 -11.93
C ALA A 24 20.48 -10.49 -10.71
N HIS A 25 19.40 -11.27 -10.76
CA HIS A 25 19.02 -12.19 -9.69
C HIS A 25 20.06 -13.30 -9.49
N VAL A 26 20.58 -13.91 -10.56
CA VAL A 26 21.65 -14.91 -10.47
C VAL A 26 22.93 -14.30 -9.89
N ALA A 27 23.33 -13.11 -10.36
CA ALA A 27 24.51 -12.42 -9.83
C ALA A 27 24.37 -12.13 -8.33
N VAL A 28 23.22 -11.61 -7.91
CA VAL A 28 22.90 -11.37 -6.51
C VAL A 28 22.88 -12.69 -5.72
N ALA A 29 22.17 -13.71 -6.17
CA ALA A 29 22.02 -14.96 -5.43
C ALA A 29 23.33 -15.74 -5.27
N THR A 30 24.22 -15.69 -6.27
CA THR A 30 25.45 -16.49 -6.29
C THR A 30 26.70 -15.73 -5.85
N SER A 31 26.69 -14.40 -5.91
CA SER A 31 27.87 -13.56 -5.66
C SER A 31 27.59 -12.44 -4.64
N TRP A 32 26.53 -12.55 -3.84
CA TRP A 32 26.19 -11.51 -2.83
C TRP A 32 27.35 -11.24 -1.86
N GLU A 33 28.13 -12.25 -1.48
CA GLU A 33 29.27 -12.09 -0.56
C GLU A 33 30.35 -11.15 -1.10
N THR A 34 30.56 -11.14 -2.42
CA THR A 34 31.46 -10.18 -3.07
C THR A 34 30.75 -8.85 -3.26
N LEU A 35 29.48 -8.85 -3.67
CA LEU A 35 28.72 -7.62 -3.91
C LEU A 35 28.53 -6.79 -2.64
N ILE A 36 28.45 -7.42 -1.48
CA ILE A 36 28.25 -6.75 -0.20
C ILE A 36 29.47 -5.91 0.22
N THR A 37 30.68 -6.25 -0.25
CA THR A 37 31.91 -5.50 0.07
C THR A 37 32.11 -4.27 -0.82
N HIS A 38 31.34 -4.16 -1.90
CA HIS A 38 31.48 -3.04 -2.84
C HIS A 38 31.01 -1.75 -2.20
N LYS A 39 31.80 -0.68 -2.36
CA LYS A 39 31.47 0.67 -1.91
C LYS A 39 31.59 1.63 -3.07
N GLY A 40 30.50 2.30 -3.42
CA GLY A 40 30.53 3.37 -4.41
C GLY A 40 31.34 4.57 -3.92
N PRO A 41 31.76 5.46 -4.82
CA PRO A 41 32.67 6.58 -4.51
C PRO A 41 32.11 7.55 -3.46
N TYR A 42 30.78 7.63 -3.32
CA TYR A 42 30.08 8.51 -2.38
C TYR A 42 29.26 7.74 -1.34
N ASP A 43 29.26 6.40 -1.39
CA ASP A 43 28.45 5.59 -0.48
C ASP A 43 29.00 5.71 0.94
N SER A 44 28.10 5.77 1.92
CA SER A 44 28.49 5.83 3.33
C SER A 44 29.00 4.48 3.85
N CYS A 45 28.40 3.39 3.37
CA CYS A 45 28.67 2.00 3.74
C CYS A 45 28.84 1.11 2.50
N GLN A 46 29.25 -0.14 2.70
CA GLN A 46 29.37 -1.13 1.62
C GLN A 46 27.99 -1.72 1.26
N GLY A 47 27.86 -2.32 0.09
CA GLY A 47 26.69 -3.11 -0.33
C GLY A 47 25.43 -2.30 -0.64
N VAL A 48 25.50 -0.96 -0.74
CA VAL A 48 24.36 -0.11 -1.15
C VAL A 48 23.80 -0.57 -2.50
N GLN A 49 24.67 -0.83 -3.48
CA GLN A 49 24.26 -1.31 -4.81
C GLN A 49 23.58 -2.68 -4.76
N LEU A 50 24.01 -3.58 -3.87
CA LEU A 50 23.36 -4.88 -3.66
C LEU A 50 21.91 -4.69 -3.18
N VAL A 51 21.70 -3.84 -2.17
CA VAL A 51 20.39 -3.58 -1.58
C VAL A 51 19.44 -2.86 -2.55
N VAL A 52 19.95 -1.89 -3.31
CA VAL A 52 19.19 -1.20 -4.37
C VAL A 52 18.83 -2.19 -5.48
N THR A 53 19.78 -3.02 -5.92
CA THR A 53 19.53 -4.04 -6.95
C THR A 53 18.48 -5.05 -6.48
N ALA A 54 18.55 -5.49 -5.23
CA ALA A 54 17.56 -6.36 -4.62
C ALA A 54 16.16 -5.70 -4.64
N LEU A 55 16.04 -4.43 -4.25
CA LEU A 55 14.75 -3.71 -4.29
C LEU A 55 14.17 -3.70 -5.70
N LEU A 56 14.97 -3.30 -6.70
CA LEU A 56 14.53 -3.19 -8.09
C LEU A 56 14.15 -4.56 -8.66
N ALA A 57 14.91 -5.61 -8.33
CA ALA A 57 14.60 -6.98 -8.71
C ALA A 57 13.29 -7.46 -8.08
N GLN A 58 13.03 -7.11 -6.82
CA GLN A 58 11.79 -7.48 -6.14
C GLN A 58 10.58 -6.74 -6.72
N ILE A 59 10.69 -5.44 -7.01
CA ILE A 59 9.62 -4.67 -7.68
C ILE A 59 9.27 -5.31 -9.03
N TYR A 60 10.28 -5.61 -9.84
CA TYR A 60 10.05 -6.28 -11.12
C TYR A 60 9.40 -7.64 -10.92
N GLY A 61 9.90 -8.40 -9.96
CA GLY A 61 9.47 -9.76 -9.74
C GLY A 61 8.02 -9.84 -9.33
N VAL A 62 7.60 -9.07 -8.31
CA VAL A 62 6.21 -9.00 -7.82
C VAL A 62 5.20 -8.65 -8.91
N LEU A 63 5.59 -7.77 -9.83
CA LEU A 63 4.72 -7.26 -10.89
C LEU A 63 4.82 -8.06 -12.20
N SER A 64 5.65 -9.11 -12.22
CA SER A 64 5.90 -9.90 -13.41
C SER A 64 4.70 -10.77 -13.80
N ARG A 65 4.50 -10.94 -15.11
CA ARG A 65 3.56 -11.95 -15.65
C ARG A 65 4.07 -13.36 -15.38
N ASN A 66 5.38 -13.53 -15.27
CA ASN A 66 6.00 -14.83 -15.11
C ASN A 66 5.87 -15.31 -13.65
N ARG A 67 5.03 -16.32 -13.47
CA ARG A 67 4.73 -16.95 -12.16
C ARG A 67 5.98 -17.45 -11.45
N VAL A 68 6.95 -18.01 -12.19
CA VAL A 68 8.22 -18.48 -11.60
C VAL A 68 9.01 -17.31 -11.03
N ILE A 69 9.14 -16.22 -11.80
CA ILE A 69 9.81 -15.01 -11.33
C ILE A 69 9.11 -14.44 -10.09
N ARG A 70 7.76 -14.35 -10.08
CA ARG A 70 7.00 -13.90 -8.90
C ARG A 70 7.28 -14.75 -7.67
N THR A 71 7.20 -16.07 -7.81
CA THR A 71 7.43 -17.04 -6.72
C THR A 71 8.86 -16.96 -6.20
N THR A 72 9.86 -16.87 -7.09
CA THR A 72 11.26 -16.68 -6.72
C THR A 72 11.47 -15.36 -5.97
N SER A 73 10.85 -14.28 -6.43
CA SER A 73 10.92 -12.99 -5.75
C SER A 73 10.35 -13.07 -4.34
N GLN A 74 9.17 -13.68 -4.18
CA GLN A 74 8.57 -13.96 -2.87
C GLN A 74 9.52 -14.76 -1.97
N ALA A 75 10.15 -15.83 -2.46
CA ALA A 75 11.08 -16.62 -1.63
C ALA A 75 12.35 -15.84 -1.19
N PHE A 76 12.76 -14.82 -1.95
CA PHE A 76 14.01 -14.08 -1.72
C PHE A 76 13.80 -12.69 -1.09
N HIS A 77 12.56 -12.27 -0.80
CA HIS A 77 12.27 -10.89 -0.39
C HIS A 77 12.93 -10.50 0.94
N ALA A 78 12.96 -11.40 1.92
CA ALA A 78 13.60 -11.20 3.22
C ALA A 78 15.12 -10.91 3.12
N LEU A 79 15.78 -11.37 2.04
CA LEU A 79 17.23 -11.18 1.87
C LEU A 79 17.61 -9.71 1.67
N GLY A 80 16.71 -8.88 1.13
CA GLY A 80 16.94 -7.43 1.03
C GLY A 80 17.21 -6.80 2.39
N PHE A 81 16.43 -7.15 3.40
CA PHE A 81 16.64 -6.71 4.78
C PHE A 81 17.86 -7.36 5.43
N PHE A 82 18.12 -8.64 5.14
CA PHE A 82 19.33 -9.31 5.62
C PHE A 82 20.59 -8.58 5.16
N TRP A 83 20.71 -8.29 3.86
CA TRP A 83 21.85 -7.55 3.32
C TRP A 83 21.90 -6.12 3.85
N ALA A 84 20.77 -5.43 3.97
CA ALA A 84 20.75 -4.09 4.54
C ALA A 84 21.28 -4.04 5.98
N ARG A 85 20.96 -5.05 6.81
CA ARG A 85 21.51 -5.17 8.17
C ARG A 85 23.01 -5.45 8.16
N GLN A 86 23.47 -6.36 7.31
CA GLN A 86 24.89 -6.69 7.20
C GLN A 86 25.74 -5.49 6.73
N CYS A 87 25.16 -4.63 5.91
CA CYS A 87 25.79 -3.38 5.47
C CYS A 87 25.71 -2.24 6.50
N ALA A 88 25.12 -2.46 7.68
CA ALA A 88 24.82 -1.42 8.67
C ALA A 88 24.03 -0.23 8.07
N ILE A 89 23.19 -0.48 7.05
CA ILE A 89 22.47 0.58 6.35
C ILE A 89 21.49 1.28 7.29
N SER A 90 20.86 0.52 8.19
CA SER A 90 19.94 1.02 9.22
C SER A 90 20.63 1.83 10.31
N ASP A 91 21.92 1.60 10.53
CA ASP A 91 22.71 2.20 11.62
C ASP A 91 23.48 3.45 11.14
N SER A 92 23.48 3.72 9.83
CA SER A 92 24.10 4.92 9.28
C SER A 92 23.40 6.18 9.77
N GLU A 93 24.15 7.07 10.41
CA GLU A 93 23.65 8.38 10.83
C GLU A 93 23.04 9.17 9.64
N PRO A 94 21.93 9.90 9.85
CA PRO A 94 21.38 10.80 8.86
C PRO A 94 22.41 11.84 8.38
N TYR A 95 22.20 12.41 7.20
CA TYR A 95 23.05 13.51 6.74
C TYR A 95 22.85 14.74 7.65
N SER A 96 23.92 15.18 8.32
CA SER A 96 23.87 16.34 9.20
C SER A 96 23.79 17.64 8.41
N ARG A 97 22.89 18.55 8.80
CA ARG A 97 22.83 19.90 8.23
C ARG A 97 24.10 20.71 8.46
N ASN A 98 24.87 20.39 9.48
CA ASN A 98 26.16 21.04 9.74
C ASN A 98 27.17 20.74 8.62
N ASN A 99 26.93 19.68 7.84
CA ASN A 99 27.75 19.35 6.68
C ASN A 99 27.28 20.06 5.40
N LEU A 100 26.24 20.93 5.47
CA LEU A 100 25.83 21.70 4.30
C LEU A 100 26.92 22.74 3.95
N PRO A 101 27.38 22.77 2.69
CA PRO A 101 28.37 23.75 2.26
C PRO A 101 27.80 25.18 2.33
N SER A 102 28.70 26.16 2.43
CA SER A 102 28.34 27.58 2.35
C SER A 102 27.79 27.92 0.97
N GLN A 103 26.95 28.97 0.86
CA GLN A 103 26.53 29.47 -0.44
C GLN A 103 27.71 29.95 -1.29
N ASN A 104 28.79 30.38 -0.63
CA ASN A 104 30.01 30.89 -1.24
C ASN A 104 31.10 29.80 -1.41
N SER A 105 30.81 28.54 -1.03
CA SER A 105 31.70 27.40 -1.31
C SER A 105 31.89 27.21 -2.81
N THR A 106 33.00 26.58 -3.20
CA THR A 106 33.27 26.32 -4.62
C THR A 106 32.25 25.31 -5.18
N ASP A 107 32.10 25.28 -6.51
CA ASP A 107 31.15 24.36 -7.14
C ASP A 107 31.56 22.90 -6.93
N GLU A 108 32.85 22.59 -6.86
CA GLU A 108 33.36 21.25 -6.57
C GLU A 108 33.02 20.79 -5.15
N GLU A 109 33.12 21.69 -4.17
CA GLU A 109 32.73 21.39 -2.78
C GLU A 109 31.24 21.11 -2.66
N LYS A 110 30.42 21.93 -3.32
CA LYS A 110 28.96 21.75 -3.37
C LYS A 110 28.57 20.45 -4.05
N ASP A 111 29.16 20.15 -5.20
CA ASP A 111 28.91 18.92 -5.96
C ASP A 111 29.30 17.67 -5.18
N ARG A 112 30.46 17.68 -4.51
CA ARG A 112 30.88 16.57 -3.64
C ARG A 112 29.90 16.35 -2.48
N ALA A 113 29.49 17.42 -1.79
CA ALA A 113 28.54 17.34 -0.68
C ALA A 113 27.17 16.84 -1.15
N TRP A 114 26.69 17.34 -2.29
CA TRP A 114 25.43 16.92 -2.91
C TRP A 114 25.44 15.43 -3.27
N LYS A 115 26.49 14.94 -3.93
CA LYS A 115 26.62 13.52 -4.30
C LYS A 115 26.72 12.60 -3.08
N PHE A 116 27.43 13.02 -2.04
CA PHE A 116 27.50 12.28 -0.77
C PHE A 116 26.14 12.23 -0.07
N TRP A 117 25.42 13.36 0.01
CA TRP A 117 24.06 13.38 0.51
C TRP A 117 23.13 12.48 -0.32
N ALA A 118 23.20 12.56 -1.65
CA ALA A 118 22.34 11.80 -2.55
C ALA A 118 22.56 10.30 -2.37
N ALA A 119 23.80 9.84 -2.19
CA ALA A 119 24.09 8.44 -1.90
C ALA A 119 23.44 7.98 -0.59
N LYS A 120 23.50 8.78 0.48
CA LYS A 120 22.80 8.49 1.75
C LYS A 120 21.28 8.48 1.60
N GLU A 121 20.72 9.44 0.87
CA GLU A 121 19.27 9.52 0.62
C GLU A 121 18.78 8.32 -0.22
N ILE A 122 19.54 7.91 -1.25
CA ILE A 122 19.25 6.70 -2.05
C ILE A 122 19.25 5.46 -1.15
N GLN A 123 20.25 5.32 -0.28
CA GLN A 123 20.35 4.21 0.66
C GLN A 123 19.12 4.15 1.59
N GLN A 124 18.73 5.28 2.18
CA GLN A 124 17.55 5.36 3.05
C GLN A 124 16.26 5.04 2.28
N ARG A 125 16.06 5.68 1.11
CA ARG A 125 14.88 5.44 0.27
C ARG A 125 14.81 4.00 -0.23
N ALA A 126 15.94 3.36 -0.51
CA ALA A 126 15.98 1.94 -0.89
C ALA A 126 15.51 1.04 0.25
N LEU A 127 15.97 1.27 1.48
CA LEU A 127 15.51 0.49 2.63
C LEU A 127 14.03 0.73 2.94
N LEU A 128 13.55 1.98 2.85
CA LEU A 128 12.13 2.31 2.97
C LEU A 128 11.29 1.68 1.84
N GLY A 129 11.84 1.60 0.63
CA GLY A 129 11.23 0.88 -0.48
C GLY A 129 11.05 -0.61 -0.20
N HIS A 130 12.02 -1.24 0.47
CA HIS A 130 11.87 -2.63 0.93
C HIS A 130 10.73 -2.77 1.95
N TYR A 131 10.57 -1.84 2.90
CA TYR A 131 9.41 -1.86 3.82
C TYR A 131 8.07 -1.79 3.07
N VAL A 132 7.96 -0.89 2.09
CA VAL A 132 6.73 -0.76 1.28
C VAL A 132 6.45 -2.05 0.51
N LEU A 133 7.48 -2.64 -0.07
CA LEU A 133 7.33 -3.84 -0.89
C LEU A 133 7.08 -5.10 -0.06
N ASP A 134 7.69 -5.22 1.11
CA ASP A 134 7.49 -6.32 2.05
C ASP A 134 6.02 -6.47 2.46
N GLY A 135 5.35 -5.35 2.74
CA GLY A 135 3.91 -5.34 3.05
C GLY A 135 3.05 -5.81 1.87
N LEU A 136 3.39 -5.40 0.65
CA LEU A 136 2.72 -5.85 -0.57
C LEU A 136 2.94 -7.35 -0.83
N ILE A 137 4.18 -7.83 -0.67
CA ILE A 137 4.56 -9.25 -0.87
C ILE A 137 3.88 -10.14 0.17
N SER A 138 3.91 -9.75 1.45
CA SER A 138 3.26 -10.47 2.55
C SER A 138 1.78 -10.68 2.27
N ARG A 139 1.05 -9.63 1.86
CA ARG A 139 -0.38 -9.74 1.51
C ARG A 139 -0.61 -10.70 0.35
N MET A 140 0.16 -10.56 -0.73
CA MET A 140 0.01 -11.41 -1.91
C MET A 140 0.41 -12.86 -1.65
N SER A 141 1.38 -13.12 -0.77
CA SER A 141 1.83 -14.47 -0.44
C SER A 141 0.99 -15.14 0.65
N GLY A 142 0.20 -14.36 1.41
CA GLY A 142 -0.50 -14.84 2.59
C GLY A 142 0.45 -15.20 3.73
N GLU A 143 1.68 -14.69 3.70
CA GLU A 143 2.70 -14.85 4.75
C GLU A 143 2.82 -13.57 5.57
N THR A 144 3.41 -13.65 6.76
CA THR A 144 3.73 -12.46 7.56
C THR A 144 4.85 -11.65 6.92
N PRO A 145 4.91 -10.32 7.13
CA PRO A 145 6.03 -9.53 6.63
C PRO A 145 7.38 -9.98 7.20
N SER A 146 8.46 -9.78 6.44
CA SER A 146 9.82 -10.19 6.82
C SER A 146 10.39 -9.41 8.02
N VAL A 147 9.85 -8.23 8.29
CA VAL A 147 10.27 -7.36 9.39
C VAL A 147 9.05 -6.75 10.09
N ARG A 148 9.27 -6.20 11.30
CA ARG A 148 8.24 -5.46 12.03
C ARG A 148 8.23 -3.99 11.58
N HIS A 149 7.30 -3.59 10.72
CA HIS A 149 7.22 -2.23 10.19
C HIS A 149 7.04 -1.17 11.28
N ALA A 150 6.23 -1.46 12.31
CA ALA A 150 6.04 -0.56 13.45
C ALA A 150 7.31 -0.33 14.29
N ALA A 151 8.34 -1.18 14.14
CA ALA A 151 9.64 -1.03 14.80
C ALA A 151 10.68 -0.27 13.95
N ASN A 152 10.30 0.23 12.76
CA ASN A 152 11.20 0.92 11.84
C ASN A 152 11.81 2.19 12.46
N GLN A 153 13.10 2.17 12.75
CA GLN A 153 13.81 3.29 13.40
C GLN A 153 14.31 4.36 12.42
N LEU A 154 14.13 4.16 11.11
CA LEU A 154 14.58 5.13 10.11
C LEU A 154 13.84 6.46 10.27
N GLY A 155 14.58 7.54 10.02
CA GLY A 155 14.03 8.87 9.93
C GLY A 155 13.18 9.07 8.67
N LEU A 156 12.48 10.20 8.60
CA LEU A 156 11.80 10.61 7.38
C LEU A 156 12.82 10.92 6.27
N PRO A 157 12.55 10.51 5.02
CA PRO A 157 13.34 10.90 3.86
C PRO A 157 13.23 12.42 3.62
N SER A 158 14.20 12.98 2.90
CA SER A 158 14.19 14.38 2.50
C SER A 158 13.06 14.66 1.49
N SER A 159 12.74 15.94 1.25
CA SER A 159 11.69 16.31 0.28
C SER A 159 11.98 15.79 -1.13
N GLU A 160 10.92 15.55 -1.92
CA GLU A 160 11.08 15.19 -3.34
C GLU A 160 11.83 16.28 -4.11
N THR A 161 11.59 17.57 -3.83
CA THR A 161 12.29 18.66 -4.50
C THR A 161 13.80 18.67 -4.25
N ALA A 162 14.26 18.28 -3.06
CA ALA A 162 15.69 18.14 -2.79
C ALA A 162 16.26 16.90 -3.49
N PHE A 163 15.50 15.81 -3.54
CA PHE A 163 15.92 14.55 -4.15
C PHE A 163 15.95 14.61 -5.68
N GLU A 164 15.01 15.33 -6.28
CA GLU A 164 14.89 15.53 -7.73
C GLU A 164 15.68 16.75 -8.24
N ALA A 165 16.38 17.46 -7.35
CA ALA A 165 17.25 18.56 -7.71
C ALA A 165 18.24 18.12 -8.80
N ARG A 166 18.45 18.95 -9.82
CA ARG A 166 19.31 18.62 -10.97
C ARG A 166 20.72 19.17 -10.82
N THR A 167 20.92 20.05 -9.85
CA THR A 167 22.22 20.66 -9.55
C THR A 167 22.46 20.75 -8.05
N ALA A 168 23.73 20.83 -7.65
CA ALA A 168 24.12 21.01 -6.26
C ALA A 168 23.57 22.32 -5.66
N ASN A 169 23.45 23.39 -6.46
CA ASN A 169 22.91 24.66 -6.00
C ASN A 169 21.39 24.58 -5.74
N GLU A 170 20.63 23.92 -6.63
CA GLU A 170 19.19 23.65 -6.41
C GLU A 170 18.97 22.83 -5.14
N TRP A 171 19.74 21.74 -4.99
CA TRP A 171 19.71 20.90 -3.80
C TRP A 171 20.00 21.71 -2.53
N LEU A 172 21.07 22.51 -2.51
CA LEU A 172 21.46 23.31 -1.36
C LEU A 172 20.37 24.31 -0.96
N ASN A 173 19.74 24.96 -1.93
CA ASN A 173 18.63 25.89 -1.70
C ASN A 173 17.43 25.18 -1.06
N HIS A 174 17.06 24.00 -1.56
CA HIS A 174 15.97 23.20 -0.99
C HIS A 174 16.28 22.65 0.39
N MET A 175 17.52 22.22 0.64
CA MET A 175 17.94 21.73 1.96
C MET A 175 17.91 22.83 3.01
N ARG A 176 18.26 24.07 2.63
CA ARG A 176 18.26 25.22 3.56
C ARG A 176 16.86 25.69 3.93
N SER A 177 15.89 25.59 3.02
CA SER A 177 14.50 26.01 3.28
C SER A 177 13.65 24.99 4.04
N GLN A 178 14.11 23.74 4.14
CA GLN A 178 13.41 22.71 4.91
C GLN A 178 13.59 22.91 6.41
N GLU A 179 12.64 22.44 7.21
CA GLU A 179 12.83 22.24 8.65
C GLU A 179 13.39 20.84 8.92
N PRO A 180 14.30 20.68 9.89
CA PRO A 180 14.80 19.37 10.26
C PRO A 180 13.68 18.52 10.89
N SER A 181 13.40 17.35 10.32
CA SER A 181 12.57 16.34 10.98
C SER A 181 13.44 15.49 11.90
N GLN A 182 13.02 15.33 13.15
CA GLN A 182 13.67 14.46 14.13
C GLN A 182 12.91 13.14 14.35
N TYR A 183 11.81 12.94 13.63
CA TYR A 183 10.93 11.80 13.82
C TYR A 183 11.43 10.56 13.08
N SER A 184 11.34 9.41 13.76
CA SER A 184 11.44 8.09 13.13
C SER A 184 10.05 7.52 12.83
N PHE A 185 9.96 6.62 11.85
CA PHE A 185 8.69 5.94 11.53
C PHE A 185 8.09 5.23 12.75
N ARG A 186 8.91 4.58 13.58
CA ARG A 186 8.49 3.99 14.86
C ARG A 186 7.83 5.01 15.79
N SER A 187 8.46 6.18 15.97
CA SER A 187 7.90 7.22 16.85
C SER A 187 6.58 7.76 16.33
N ILE A 188 6.48 7.92 15.00
CA ILE A 188 5.27 8.38 14.31
C ILE A 188 4.15 7.36 14.47
N ILE A 189 4.40 6.10 14.12
CA ILE A 189 3.39 5.04 14.22
C ILE A 189 2.92 4.92 15.66
N ARG A 190 3.81 4.93 16.66
CA ARG A 190 3.44 4.89 18.07
C ARG A 190 2.51 6.05 18.46
N SER A 191 2.76 7.26 17.98
CA SER A 191 1.88 8.41 18.26
C SER A 191 0.47 8.25 17.69
N LEU A 192 0.28 7.51 16.59
CA LEU A 192 -1.06 7.28 16.03
C LEU A 192 -1.98 6.48 16.98
N PHE A 193 -1.39 5.75 17.94
CA PHE A 193 -2.08 4.92 18.92
C PHE A 193 -2.08 5.52 20.33
N ASP A 194 -1.46 6.68 20.55
CA ASP A 194 -1.41 7.31 21.86
C ASP A 194 -2.70 8.13 22.11
N PRO A 195 -3.53 7.76 23.10
CA PRO A 195 -4.80 8.43 23.39
C PRO A 195 -4.62 9.87 23.90
N THR A 196 -3.43 10.22 24.36
CA THR A 196 -3.09 11.56 24.89
C THR A 196 -2.36 12.43 23.87
N SER A 197 -1.92 11.85 22.76
CA SER A 197 -1.25 12.61 21.72
C SER A 197 -2.26 13.55 21.06
N GLN A 198 -1.98 14.85 21.11
CA GLN A 198 -2.61 15.76 20.17
C GLN A 198 -2.28 15.25 18.76
N PRO A 199 -3.22 15.32 17.79
CA PRO A 199 -2.90 14.98 16.41
C PRO A 199 -1.64 15.78 16.05
N LEU A 200 -0.54 15.11 15.66
CA LEU A 200 0.64 15.85 15.24
C LEU A 200 0.17 16.75 14.09
N THR A 201 0.02 18.03 14.36
CA THR A 201 -0.33 19.05 13.38
C THR A 201 0.68 19.07 12.23
N SER A 202 1.85 18.42 12.42
CA SER A 202 2.90 18.19 11.44
C SER A 202 2.65 17.04 10.45
N PHE A 203 1.65 16.16 10.62
CA PHE A 203 1.40 15.05 9.68
C PHE A 203 1.11 15.56 8.26
N HIS A 204 0.42 16.69 8.14
CA HIS A 204 0.12 17.35 6.86
C HIS A 204 1.39 17.78 6.09
N ALA A 205 2.53 17.89 6.78
CA ALA A 205 3.80 18.29 6.20
C ALA A 205 4.62 17.12 5.62
N PHE A 206 4.15 15.87 5.76
CA PHE A 206 4.86 14.69 5.26
C PHE A 206 4.79 14.56 3.74
N SER A 207 5.86 14.02 3.14
CA SER A 207 5.89 13.71 1.71
C SER A 207 5.00 12.50 1.40
N ALA A 208 4.61 12.36 0.12
CA ALA A 208 3.87 11.18 -0.33
C ALA A 208 4.61 9.87 -0.03
N PHE A 209 5.94 9.85 -0.20
CA PHE A 209 6.73 8.66 0.09
C PHE A 209 6.73 8.29 1.59
N SER A 210 6.83 9.26 2.48
CA SER A 210 6.71 9.02 3.94
C SER A 210 5.34 8.45 4.31
N LEU A 211 4.27 8.99 3.74
CA LEU A 211 2.91 8.49 3.99
C LEU A 211 2.72 7.06 3.47
N ARG A 212 3.34 6.67 2.35
CA ARG A 212 3.33 5.27 1.87
C ARG A 212 3.97 4.31 2.88
N VAL A 213 5.09 4.70 3.50
CA VAL A 213 5.74 3.89 4.54
C VAL A 213 4.88 3.78 5.80
N ILE A 214 4.24 4.88 6.22
CA ILE A 214 3.32 4.88 7.37
C ILE A 214 2.13 3.97 7.11
N LEU A 215 1.54 4.03 5.91
CA LEU A 215 0.44 3.17 5.50
C LEU A 215 0.82 1.69 5.52
N GLU A 216 2.04 1.31 5.10
CA GLU A 216 2.48 -0.09 5.25
C GLU A 216 2.73 -0.48 6.71
N GLY A 217 3.17 0.46 7.55
CA GLY A 217 3.19 0.25 8.99
C GLY A 217 1.82 -0.11 9.54
N LEU A 218 0.78 0.66 9.17
CA LEU A 218 -0.59 0.39 9.60
C LEU A 218 -1.16 -0.89 8.98
N GLN A 219 -0.87 -1.19 7.71
CA GLN A 219 -1.26 -2.46 7.09
C GLN A 219 -0.72 -3.65 7.89
N SER A 220 0.56 -3.63 8.27
CA SER A 220 1.16 -4.75 9.02
C SER A 220 0.43 -5.00 10.34
N LEU A 221 0.04 -3.93 11.04
CA LEU A 221 -0.70 -4.02 12.29
C LEU A 221 -2.13 -4.52 12.08
N VAL A 222 -2.81 -4.05 11.02
CA VAL A 222 -4.16 -4.51 10.64
C VAL A 222 -4.15 -6.01 10.34
N SER A 223 -3.14 -6.51 9.63
CA SER A 223 -3.01 -7.94 9.32
C SER A 223 -2.78 -8.80 10.58
N ASP A 224 -2.21 -8.25 11.65
CA ASP A 224 -2.07 -8.94 12.94
C ASP A 224 -3.37 -8.90 13.78
N CYS A 225 -4.28 -7.95 13.52
CA CYS A 225 -5.54 -7.81 14.26
C CYS A 225 -6.57 -8.93 13.97
N ASP A 226 -6.45 -9.62 12.83
CA ASP A 226 -7.52 -10.46 12.25
C ASP A 226 -7.58 -11.89 12.84
N SER A 227 -6.83 -12.19 13.90
CA SER A 227 -6.99 -13.45 14.64
C SER A 227 -8.21 -13.36 15.56
N ASP A 228 -9.29 -14.09 15.24
CA ASP A 228 -10.45 -14.34 16.11
C ASP A 228 -10.08 -15.01 17.47
N ASP A 229 -8.78 -15.29 17.68
CA ASP A 229 -8.22 -15.81 18.92
C ASP A 229 -7.70 -14.67 19.82
N LEU A 230 -7.73 -14.93 21.14
CA LEU A 230 -7.19 -14.12 22.25
C LEU A 230 -6.25 -12.99 21.82
N SER A 231 -6.57 -11.76 22.24
CA SER A 231 -5.77 -10.56 21.97
C SER A 231 -4.27 -10.85 22.05
N THR A 232 -3.61 -10.88 20.89
CA THR A 232 -2.16 -11.09 20.83
C THR A 232 -1.49 -9.92 21.56
N VAL A 233 -0.64 -10.22 22.53
CA VAL A 233 0.00 -9.20 23.38
C VAL A 233 0.77 -8.22 22.49
N GLY A 234 0.42 -6.93 22.59
CA GLY A 234 1.08 -5.85 21.86
C GLY A 234 0.56 -5.61 20.45
N VAL A 235 -0.50 -6.30 20.02
CA VAL A 235 -1.23 -6.00 18.77
C VAL A 235 -2.36 -5.01 19.06
N PRO A 236 -2.51 -3.93 18.28
CA PRO A 236 -3.59 -2.98 18.48
C PRO A 236 -4.95 -3.63 18.22
N THR A 237 -5.97 -3.16 18.93
CA THR A 237 -7.36 -3.54 18.68
C THR A 237 -7.86 -3.00 17.34
N LYS A 238 -8.92 -3.61 16.80
CA LYS A 238 -9.60 -3.12 15.59
C LYS A 238 -10.03 -1.65 15.70
N LEU A 239 -10.49 -1.24 16.89
CA LEU A 239 -10.87 0.14 17.18
C LEU A 239 -9.67 1.10 17.13
N GLU A 240 -8.55 0.72 17.75
CA GLU A 240 -7.31 1.49 17.72
C GLU A 240 -6.77 1.64 16.30
N SER A 241 -6.75 0.56 15.52
CA SER A 241 -6.35 0.59 14.11
C SER A 241 -7.23 1.53 13.26
N ARG A 242 -8.55 1.55 13.49
CA ARG A 242 -9.48 2.47 12.82
C ARG A 242 -9.24 3.93 13.17
N LYS A 243 -8.96 4.23 14.45
CA LYS A 243 -8.60 5.58 14.89
C LYS A 243 -7.30 6.04 14.24
N ALA A 244 -6.28 5.19 14.22
CA ALA A 244 -5.02 5.48 13.55
C ALA A 244 -5.21 5.76 12.04
N LEU A 245 -6.05 4.95 11.37
CA LEU A 245 -6.41 5.16 9.96
C LEU A 245 -7.16 6.48 9.75
N SER A 246 -8.04 6.88 10.66
CA SER A 246 -8.74 8.17 10.60
C SER A 246 -7.77 9.36 10.64
N HIS A 247 -6.79 9.34 11.56
CA HIS A 247 -5.76 10.39 11.62
C HIS A 247 -4.95 10.49 10.31
N VAL A 248 -4.61 9.35 9.70
CA VAL A 248 -3.87 9.34 8.42
C VAL A 248 -4.75 9.81 7.26
N PHE A 249 -6.04 9.50 7.26
CA PHE A 249 -6.99 10.01 6.26
C PHE A 249 -7.08 11.54 6.29
N GLU A 250 -7.21 12.12 7.47
CA GLU A 250 -7.21 13.58 7.66
C GLU A 250 -5.86 14.18 7.21
N ALA A 251 -4.75 13.52 7.56
CA ALA A 251 -3.42 13.92 7.14
C ALA A 251 -3.30 14.07 5.61
N ILE A 252 -3.73 13.06 4.87
CA ILE A 252 -3.71 13.02 3.40
C ILE A 252 -4.68 14.05 2.80
N SER A 253 -5.89 14.16 3.38
CA SER A 253 -6.97 14.97 2.83
C SER A 253 -6.64 16.46 2.84
N ILE A 254 -6.09 16.98 3.94
CA ILE A 254 -5.85 18.42 4.08
C ILE A 254 -4.40 18.85 3.75
N SER A 255 -3.51 17.90 3.41
CA SER A 255 -2.13 18.25 3.07
C SER A 255 -2.04 19.10 1.80
N SER A 256 -1.41 20.27 1.90
CA SER A 256 -1.14 21.16 0.78
C SER A 256 0.10 20.76 -0.04
N LYS A 257 0.92 19.83 0.46
CA LYS A 257 2.14 19.38 -0.22
C LYS A 257 1.90 18.30 -1.27
N LEU A 258 0.74 17.64 -1.21
CA LEU A 258 0.39 16.55 -2.13
C LEU A 258 -0.27 17.09 -3.39
N SER A 259 0.28 16.72 -4.54
CA SER A 259 -0.42 16.86 -5.81
C SER A 259 -1.72 16.05 -5.82
N HIS A 260 -2.62 16.37 -6.75
CA HIS A 260 -3.88 15.64 -6.88
C HIS A 260 -3.67 14.14 -7.12
N SER A 261 -2.74 13.75 -8.01
CA SER A 261 -2.43 12.35 -8.27
C SER A 261 -1.84 11.63 -7.05
N GLU A 262 -0.91 12.26 -6.32
CA GLU A 262 -0.35 11.64 -5.11
C GLU A 262 -1.41 11.42 -4.03
N ARG A 263 -2.32 12.39 -3.85
CA ARG A 263 -3.44 12.25 -2.91
C ARG A 263 -4.33 11.06 -3.28
N LEU A 264 -4.68 10.91 -4.56
CA LEU A 264 -5.46 9.78 -5.06
C LEU A 264 -4.72 8.44 -4.83
N GLU A 265 -3.43 8.35 -5.15
CA GLU A 265 -2.62 7.13 -4.95
C GLU A 265 -2.52 6.71 -3.46
N LEU A 266 -2.40 7.69 -2.56
CA LEU A 266 -2.37 7.48 -1.12
C LEU A 266 -3.73 7.04 -0.59
N LEU A 267 -4.81 7.70 -1.00
CA LEU A 267 -6.17 7.33 -0.63
C LEU A 267 -6.56 5.95 -1.17
N LEU A 268 -6.10 5.59 -2.37
CA LEU A 268 -6.26 4.24 -2.91
C LEU A 268 -5.66 3.19 -1.98
N ARG A 269 -4.43 3.42 -1.50
CA ARG A 269 -3.77 2.53 -0.55
C ARG A 269 -4.53 2.50 0.79
N TRP A 270 -4.91 3.67 1.29
CA TRP A 270 -5.67 3.82 2.53
C TRP A 270 -7.00 3.05 2.50
N HIS A 271 -7.80 3.19 1.44
CA HIS A 271 -9.05 2.44 1.27
C HIS A 271 -8.82 0.94 1.18
N THR A 272 -7.73 0.51 0.55
CA THR A 272 -7.37 -0.92 0.50
C THR A 272 -7.08 -1.46 1.90
N ILE A 273 -6.34 -0.72 2.73
CA ILE A 273 -6.07 -1.10 4.13
C ILE A 273 -7.38 -1.13 4.94
N CYS A 274 -8.27 -0.17 4.75
CA CYS A 274 -9.55 -0.13 5.45
C CYS A 274 -10.48 -1.28 5.03
N LEU A 275 -10.45 -1.66 3.75
CA LEU A 275 -11.15 -2.84 3.24
C LEU A 275 -10.61 -4.11 3.91
N ASP A 276 -9.29 -4.29 3.95
CA ASP A 276 -8.66 -5.43 4.62
C ASP A 276 -8.92 -5.42 6.14
N ALA A 277 -9.03 -4.25 6.77
CA ALA A 277 -9.43 -4.12 8.18
C ALA A 277 -10.90 -4.51 8.44
N CYS A 278 -11.75 -4.52 7.41
CA CYS A 278 -13.10 -5.07 7.51
C CYS A 278 -13.07 -6.59 7.37
N LYS A 279 -12.31 -7.08 6.38
CA LYS A 279 -12.06 -8.50 6.13
C LYS A 279 -10.87 -8.67 5.18
N ASP A 280 -9.93 -9.58 5.50
CA ASP A 280 -8.84 -9.95 4.57
C ASP A 280 -9.39 -10.31 3.17
N SER A 281 -9.13 -9.44 2.20
CA SER A 281 -9.55 -9.61 0.81
C SER A 281 -8.89 -10.82 0.12
N SER A 282 -7.67 -11.17 0.51
CA SER A 282 -6.97 -12.34 -0.01
C SER A 282 -7.60 -13.63 0.52
N LEU A 283 -8.04 -13.64 1.78
CA LEU A 283 -8.85 -14.73 2.32
C LEU A 283 -10.18 -14.87 1.58
N LEU A 284 -10.91 -13.77 1.35
CA LEU A 284 -12.16 -13.80 0.59
C LEU A 284 -11.95 -14.37 -0.82
N CYS A 285 -10.92 -13.91 -1.54
CA CYS A 285 -10.57 -14.41 -2.87
C CYS A 285 -10.33 -15.93 -2.85
N ARG A 286 -9.48 -16.40 -1.92
CA ARG A 286 -9.19 -17.85 -1.76
C ARG A 286 -10.47 -18.65 -1.49
N SER A 287 -11.37 -18.12 -0.67
CA SER A 287 -12.64 -18.77 -0.33
C SER A 287 -13.59 -18.89 -1.50
N ILE A 288 -13.76 -17.82 -2.29
CA ILE A 288 -14.56 -17.87 -3.52
C ILE A 288 -13.94 -18.90 -4.47
N CYS A 289 -12.63 -18.80 -4.71
CA CYS A 289 -11.96 -19.67 -5.66
C CYS A 289 -12.05 -21.14 -5.25
N SER A 290 -11.84 -21.44 -3.96
CA SER A 290 -11.97 -22.81 -3.44
C SER A 290 -13.41 -23.33 -3.50
N ARG A 291 -14.41 -22.48 -3.24
CA ARG A 291 -15.84 -22.86 -3.26
C ARG A 291 -16.31 -23.23 -4.67
N TYR A 292 -15.83 -22.53 -5.69
CA TYR A 292 -16.26 -22.70 -7.08
C TYR A 292 -15.23 -23.41 -7.98
N GLY A 293 -14.16 -23.97 -7.41
CA GLY A 293 -13.15 -24.72 -8.17
C GLY A 293 -12.31 -23.87 -9.13
N ILE A 294 -12.16 -22.57 -8.86
CA ILE A 294 -11.31 -21.66 -9.65
C ILE A 294 -9.85 -21.81 -9.21
N VAL A 295 -8.97 -22.08 -10.16
CA VAL A 295 -7.52 -22.08 -9.93
C VAL A 295 -7.01 -20.64 -9.97
N GLN A 296 -6.29 -20.21 -8.93
CA GLN A 296 -5.72 -18.87 -8.84
C GLN A 296 -4.26 -18.90 -8.35
N HIS A 297 -3.47 -17.91 -8.80
CA HIS A 297 -2.04 -17.76 -8.48
C HIS A 297 -1.67 -16.32 -8.07
N VAL A 298 -2.63 -15.61 -7.50
CA VAL A 298 -2.53 -14.19 -7.11
C VAL A 298 -2.42 -14.06 -5.58
N CYS A 299 -3.31 -14.76 -4.86
CA CYS A 299 -3.40 -14.74 -3.40
C CYS A 299 -2.85 -16.06 -2.84
N GLY A 300 -1.62 -16.05 -2.34
CA GLY A 300 -1.01 -17.17 -1.63
C GLY A 300 -1.61 -17.40 -0.23
N GLY A 301 -1.01 -18.31 0.52
CA GLY A 301 -1.40 -18.64 1.89
C GLY A 301 -2.23 -19.93 1.99
N LYS A 302 -2.44 -20.39 3.22
CA LYS A 302 -3.24 -21.59 3.49
C LYS A 302 -4.73 -21.25 3.43
N ASN A 303 -5.54 -22.18 2.90
CA ASN A 303 -7.00 -22.11 2.97
C ASN A 303 -7.46 -22.45 4.40
N ILE A 304 -7.31 -21.51 5.33
CA ILE A 304 -7.79 -21.64 6.70
C ILE A 304 -9.13 -20.90 6.81
N MET A 305 -10.10 -21.28 5.98
CA MET A 305 -11.49 -20.96 6.30
C MET A 305 -12.09 -22.14 7.03
N LYS A 306 -12.59 -21.88 8.25
CA LYS A 306 -13.53 -22.79 8.90
C LYS A 306 -14.73 -22.94 7.95
N PRO A 307 -15.25 -24.16 7.72
CA PRO A 307 -16.41 -24.41 6.85
C PRO A 307 -17.64 -23.55 7.17
N GLU A 308 -17.71 -22.97 8.37
CA GLU A 308 -18.84 -22.24 8.92
C GLU A 308 -18.94 -20.76 8.52
N GLN A 309 -17.89 -20.11 8.00
CA GLN A 309 -18.02 -18.68 7.64
C GLN A 309 -18.59 -18.55 6.22
N ASP A 310 -19.92 -18.55 6.14
CA ASP A 310 -20.63 -18.40 4.88
C ASP A 310 -20.46 -16.98 4.31
N LEU A 311 -19.91 -16.87 3.10
CA LEU A 311 -19.73 -15.62 2.36
C LEU A 311 -21.05 -14.83 2.25
N ILE A 312 -22.18 -15.52 2.14
CA ILE A 312 -23.52 -14.92 2.06
C ILE A 312 -23.86 -14.25 3.39
N SER A 313 -23.61 -14.92 4.52
CA SER A 313 -23.84 -14.33 5.85
C SER A 313 -22.95 -13.12 6.11
N TRP A 314 -21.68 -13.14 5.68
CA TRP A 314 -20.78 -12.00 5.79
C TRP A 314 -21.29 -10.79 5.00
N ALA A 315 -21.77 -10.98 3.76
CA ALA A 315 -22.30 -9.90 2.92
C ALA A 315 -23.43 -9.10 3.57
N GLY A 316 -24.21 -9.73 4.47
CA GLY A 316 -25.26 -9.08 5.25
C GLY A 316 -24.79 -8.23 6.44
N THR A 317 -23.50 -8.26 6.79
CA THR A 317 -22.96 -7.57 7.98
C THR A 317 -22.67 -6.09 7.74
N GLU A 318 -22.56 -5.32 8.83
CA GLU A 318 -22.09 -3.92 8.77
C GLU A 318 -20.67 -3.84 8.19
N GLU A 319 -19.80 -4.78 8.54
CA GLU A 319 -18.41 -4.83 8.09
C GLU A 319 -18.29 -5.07 6.59
N ALA A 320 -19.14 -5.92 6.00
CA ALA A 320 -19.19 -6.09 4.55
C ALA A 320 -19.67 -4.82 3.84
N ARG A 321 -20.64 -4.09 4.43
CA ARG A 321 -21.09 -2.80 3.88
C ARG A 321 -20.00 -1.73 3.94
N LYS A 322 -19.21 -1.68 5.02
CA LYS A 322 -18.00 -0.82 5.11
C LYS A 322 -17.00 -1.19 4.01
N ALA A 323 -16.71 -2.48 3.85
CA ALA A 323 -15.83 -2.98 2.80
C ALA A 323 -16.32 -2.60 1.39
N LEU A 324 -17.63 -2.69 1.13
CA LEU A 324 -18.23 -2.32 -0.15
C LEU A 324 -18.05 -0.83 -0.48
N VAL A 325 -18.22 0.05 0.51
CA VAL A 325 -18.02 1.50 0.30
C VAL A 325 -16.56 1.82 0.00
N HIS A 326 -15.61 1.15 0.66
CA HIS A 326 -14.19 1.24 0.31
C HIS A 326 -13.88 0.67 -1.08
N ALA A 327 -14.51 -0.45 -1.46
CA ALA A 327 -14.38 -1.05 -2.79
C ALA A 327 -14.83 -0.08 -3.90
N ILE A 328 -15.95 0.61 -3.70
CA ILE A 328 -16.45 1.63 -4.64
C ILE A 328 -15.48 2.79 -4.76
N ALA A 329 -14.99 3.33 -3.64
CA ALA A 329 -14.00 4.42 -3.67
C ALA A 329 -12.70 4.01 -4.37
N ILE A 330 -12.24 2.77 -4.20
CA ILE A 330 -11.08 2.22 -4.91
C ILE A 330 -11.29 2.27 -6.43
N GLN A 331 -12.44 1.81 -6.93
CA GLN A 331 -12.74 1.83 -8.36
C GLN A 331 -12.78 3.27 -8.88
N GLU A 332 -13.51 4.16 -8.21
CA GLU A 332 -13.67 5.56 -8.61
C GLU A 332 -12.32 6.31 -8.63
N ILE A 333 -11.42 6.01 -7.70
CA ILE A 333 -10.06 6.57 -7.71
C ILE A 333 -9.27 6.06 -8.93
N VAL A 334 -9.31 4.75 -9.21
CA VAL A 334 -8.60 4.17 -10.36
C VAL A 334 -9.09 4.76 -11.69
N GLU A 335 -10.40 5.04 -11.81
CA GLU A 335 -11.00 5.68 -12.98
C GLU A 335 -10.56 7.14 -13.17
N GLN A 336 -10.26 7.86 -12.08
CA GLN A 336 -9.79 9.25 -12.09
C GLN A 336 -8.29 9.40 -12.34
N LEU A 337 -7.49 8.34 -12.12
CA LEU A 337 -6.05 8.43 -12.27
C LEU A 337 -5.64 8.69 -13.74
N PRO A 338 -4.71 9.62 -14.00
CA PRO A 338 -4.31 9.98 -15.37
C PRO A 338 -3.82 8.79 -16.19
N ARG A 339 -4.41 8.56 -17.37
CA ARG A 339 -3.94 7.51 -18.28
C ARG A 339 -2.56 7.87 -18.85
N GLY A 340 -1.68 6.88 -19.01
CA GLY A 340 -0.34 7.06 -19.61
C GLY A 340 0.78 7.46 -18.64
N ARG A 341 0.51 7.56 -17.34
CA ARG A 341 1.54 7.70 -16.29
C ARG A 341 1.91 6.32 -15.73
N ALA A 342 3.18 6.16 -15.34
CA ALA A 342 3.60 5.05 -14.48
C ALA A 342 3.07 5.32 -13.06
N HIS A 343 2.01 4.60 -12.68
CA HIS A 343 1.39 4.74 -11.37
C HIS A 343 2.06 3.84 -10.32
N VAL A 344 1.60 3.96 -9.07
CA VAL A 344 2.01 3.13 -7.93
C VAL A 344 1.76 1.63 -8.14
N ILE A 345 2.65 0.83 -7.56
CA ILE A 345 2.72 -0.63 -7.76
C ILE A 345 1.54 -1.41 -7.14
N HIS A 346 0.75 -0.78 -6.25
CA HIS A 346 -0.36 -1.44 -5.56
C HIS A 346 -1.71 -1.36 -6.29
N ILE A 347 -1.82 -0.62 -7.40
CA ILE A 347 -3.10 -0.48 -8.13
C ILE A 347 -3.75 -1.82 -8.48
N PRO A 348 -3.03 -2.80 -9.09
CA PRO A 348 -3.65 -4.06 -9.47
C PRO A 348 -4.26 -4.78 -8.27
N SER A 349 -3.53 -4.87 -7.15
CA SER A 349 -3.99 -5.51 -5.93
C SER A 349 -5.18 -4.78 -5.29
N SER A 350 -5.16 -3.45 -5.26
CA SER A 350 -6.28 -2.64 -4.76
C SER A 350 -7.56 -2.87 -5.56
N LEU A 351 -7.47 -2.80 -6.89
CA LEU A 351 -8.63 -3.04 -7.77
C LEU A 351 -9.13 -4.47 -7.65
N PHE A 352 -8.23 -5.45 -7.53
CA PHE A 352 -8.58 -6.86 -7.37
C PHE A 352 -9.30 -7.13 -6.03
N ALA A 353 -8.86 -6.48 -4.94
CA ALA A 353 -9.55 -6.55 -3.65
C ALA A 353 -10.98 -5.98 -3.73
N SER A 354 -11.15 -4.86 -4.44
CA SER A 354 -12.47 -4.27 -4.71
C SER A 354 -13.37 -5.22 -5.53
N ALA A 355 -12.84 -5.80 -6.61
CA ALA A 355 -13.55 -6.79 -7.42
C ALA A 355 -13.95 -8.04 -6.62
N THR A 356 -13.11 -8.47 -5.69
CA THR A 356 -13.40 -9.58 -4.78
C THR A 356 -14.65 -9.28 -3.93
N VAL A 357 -14.73 -8.07 -3.35
CA VAL A 357 -15.91 -7.66 -2.56
C VAL A 357 -17.16 -7.61 -3.43
N TYR A 358 -17.09 -7.04 -4.64
CA TYR A 358 -18.23 -7.03 -5.55
C TYR A 358 -18.71 -8.43 -5.92
N CYS A 359 -17.78 -9.36 -6.17
CA CYS A 359 -18.09 -10.75 -6.44
C CYS A 359 -18.81 -11.39 -5.25
N VAL A 360 -18.34 -11.20 -4.02
CA VAL A 360 -19.02 -11.73 -2.82
C VAL A 360 -20.45 -11.19 -2.69
N PHE A 361 -20.65 -9.88 -2.84
CA PHE A 361 -22.00 -9.30 -2.79
C PHE A 361 -22.91 -9.83 -3.90
N SER A 362 -22.40 -9.96 -5.13
CA SER A 362 -23.14 -10.50 -6.27
C SER A 362 -23.58 -11.94 -6.01
N LEU A 363 -22.66 -12.80 -5.55
CA LEU A 363 -22.94 -14.20 -5.20
C LEU A 363 -23.90 -14.33 -4.01
N ALA A 364 -23.95 -13.33 -3.12
CA ALA A 364 -24.90 -13.25 -2.03
C ALA A 364 -26.28 -12.70 -2.46
N GLY A 365 -26.52 -12.51 -3.76
CA GLY A 365 -27.80 -12.01 -4.30
C GLY A 365 -27.97 -10.49 -4.23
N HIS A 366 -26.93 -9.74 -3.85
CA HIS A 366 -26.96 -8.28 -3.75
C HIS A 366 -26.41 -7.62 -5.03
N GLY A 367 -26.94 -7.98 -6.20
CA GLY A 367 -26.45 -7.49 -7.49
C GLY A 367 -26.65 -5.98 -7.73
N ALA A 368 -27.57 -5.34 -7.01
CA ALA A 368 -27.75 -3.89 -7.02
C ALA A 368 -27.91 -3.38 -5.58
N VAL A 369 -27.19 -2.31 -5.23
CA VAL A 369 -27.14 -1.76 -3.88
C VAL A 369 -27.29 -0.25 -3.93
N ASN A 370 -28.11 0.30 -3.05
CA ASN A 370 -28.24 1.74 -2.86
C ASN A 370 -27.14 2.23 -1.92
N VAL A 371 -26.24 3.07 -2.43
CA VAL A 371 -25.09 3.59 -1.67
C VAL A 371 -25.21 5.09 -1.47
N PRO A 372 -24.67 5.65 -0.36
CA PRO A 372 -24.71 7.09 -0.10
C PRO A 372 -24.12 7.90 -1.25
N ASN A 373 -24.69 9.09 -1.53
CA ASN A 373 -24.12 9.99 -2.54
C ASN A 373 -22.81 10.63 -2.07
N ILE A 374 -22.74 10.92 -0.77
CA ILE A 374 -21.56 11.45 -0.10
C ILE A 374 -21.27 10.55 1.09
N VAL A 375 -20.07 9.98 1.11
CA VAL A 375 -19.63 9.08 2.17
C VAL A 375 -19.03 9.90 3.31
N ASP A 376 -19.57 9.71 4.51
CA ASP A 376 -18.98 10.17 5.75
C ASP A 376 -17.95 9.14 6.24
N TRP A 377 -16.68 9.34 5.90
CA TRP A 377 -15.60 8.41 6.23
C TRP A 377 -15.37 8.27 7.74
N GLN A 378 -15.69 9.28 8.54
CA GLN A 378 -15.61 9.16 10.00
C GLN A 378 -16.67 8.19 10.52
N ALA A 379 -17.89 8.24 9.98
CA ALA A 379 -18.93 7.27 10.29
C ALA A 379 -18.59 5.83 9.83
N VAL A 380 -17.90 5.67 8.69
CA VAL A 380 -17.43 4.34 8.22
C VAL A 380 -16.40 3.72 9.17
N LEU A 381 -15.48 4.54 9.71
CA LEU A 381 -14.45 4.08 10.64
C LEU A 381 -14.94 3.92 12.08
N ALA A 382 -16.08 4.51 12.44
CA ALA A 382 -16.65 4.36 13.77
C ALA A 382 -17.09 2.92 14.07
N THR A 383 -16.96 2.52 15.33
CA THR A 383 -17.51 1.28 15.88
C THR A 383 -18.76 1.60 16.69
N ASN A 384 -19.88 0.93 16.42
CA ASN A 384 -21.12 1.02 17.20
C ASN A 384 -21.01 0.28 18.56
N ASP A 385 -19.86 0.36 19.25
CA ASP A 385 -19.57 -0.47 20.42
C ASP A 385 -19.90 0.22 21.75
N SER A 386 -21.02 0.92 21.78
CA SER A 386 -21.62 1.39 23.03
C SER A 386 -22.91 0.62 23.26
N GLY A 387 -22.80 -0.47 24.04
CA GLY A 387 -23.91 -1.05 24.81
C GLY A 387 -24.42 -0.10 25.91
N ASP A 388 -24.21 1.20 25.77
CA ASP A 388 -24.77 2.20 26.65
C ASP A 388 -26.10 2.65 26.06
N THR A 389 -27.14 2.04 26.60
CA THR A 389 -28.54 2.30 26.28
C THR A 389 -28.94 3.64 26.90
N SER A 390 -28.31 4.73 26.47
CA SER A 390 -28.84 6.08 26.74
C SER A 390 -29.81 6.43 25.61
N ILE A 391 -31.08 6.12 25.89
CA ILE A 391 -32.25 6.62 25.17
C ILE A 391 -32.24 8.14 25.31
N GLN A 392 -31.49 8.87 24.47
CA GLN A 392 -31.58 10.33 24.34
C GLN A 392 -30.77 10.86 23.14
N SER A 393 -31.20 10.54 21.92
CA SER A 393 -31.14 11.45 20.76
C SER A 393 -31.95 10.84 19.62
N VAL A 394 -33.26 10.88 19.79
CA VAL A 394 -34.22 10.58 18.72
C VAL A 394 -34.39 11.90 17.95
N PHE A 395 -33.99 11.91 16.67
CA PHE A 395 -34.24 12.96 15.65
C PHE A 395 -33.27 14.16 15.48
N SER A 396 -31.95 13.98 15.58
CA SER A 396 -31.01 14.83 14.80
C SER A 396 -30.45 14.02 13.62
N GLY A 397 -30.68 14.49 12.40
CA GLY A 397 -30.61 13.71 11.15
C GLY A 397 -29.43 12.75 11.00
N GLN A 398 -29.72 11.45 10.99
CA GLN A 398 -28.76 10.41 10.64
C GLN A 398 -28.28 10.60 9.20
N SER A 399 -26.95 10.53 8.98
CA SER A 399 -26.36 10.63 7.64
C SER A 399 -26.74 9.43 6.78
N GLU A 400 -26.80 9.61 5.46
CA GLU A 400 -27.06 8.51 4.51
C GLU A 400 -26.10 7.34 4.71
N THR A 401 -24.85 7.64 5.07
CA THR A 401 -23.81 6.66 5.38
C THR A 401 -24.21 5.78 6.57
N GLN A 402 -24.63 6.36 7.70
CA GLN A 402 -25.04 5.58 8.87
C GLN A 402 -26.25 4.68 8.61
N LEU A 403 -27.22 5.18 7.82
CA LEU A 403 -28.39 4.39 7.41
C LEU A 403 -27.99 3.18 6.56
N PHE A 404 -27.11 3.40 5.58
CA PHE A 404 -26.54 2.35 4.75
C PHE A 404 -25.81 1.29 5.59
N LEU A 405 -24.91 1.72 6.47
CA LEU A 405 -24.13 0.80 7.31
C LEU A 405 -24.99 -0.09 8.21
N ARG A 406 -26.13 0.42 8.72
CA ARG A 406 -27.08 -0.36 9.52
C ARG A 406 -27.97 -1.31 8.71
N GLY A 407 -27.92 -1.27 7.38
CA GLY A 407 -28.78 -2.07 6.51
C GLY A 407 -30.23 -1.58 6.48
N GLY A 408 -30.47 -0.32 6.85
CA GLY A 408 -31.80 0.25 6.93
C GLY A 408 -32.35 0.56 5.54
N ASN A 409 -33.17 -0.31 4.98
CA ASN A 409 -34.04 0.02 3.84
C ASN A 409 -35.20 0.87 4.35
N SER A 410 -35.03 2.20 4.46
CA SER A 410 -36.15 3.07 4.79
C SER A 410 -37.03 3.25 3.56
N PRO A 411 -38.29 2.77 3.55
CA PRO A 411 -39.18 2.88 2.39
C PRO A 411 -39.60 4.33 2.08
N SER A 412 -39.33 5.29 2.98
CA SER A 412 -39.75 6.68 2.87
C SER A 412 -38.65 7.66 2.44
N ARG A 413 -37.41 7.20 2.28
CA ARG A 413 -36.28 8.03 1.80
C ARG A 413 -35.55 7.30 0.69
N ALA A 414 -35.51 7.89 -0.51
CA ALA A 414 -34.60 7.44 -1.55
C ALA A 414 -33.16 7.55 -1.01
N MET A 415 -32.52 6.42 -0.74
CA MET A 415 -31.14 6.38 -0.27
C MET A 415 -30.21 6.48 -1.46
N GLY A 416 -29.51 7.61 -1.59
CA GLY A 416 -28.36 7.78 -2.46
C GLY A 416 -28.54 7.30 -3.91
N THR A 417 -27.49 6.71 -4.48
CA THR A 417 -27.45 6.22 -5.87
C THR A 417 -27.41 4.70 -5.90
N THR A 418 -28.21 4.09 -6.77
CA THR A 418 -28.16 2.65 -7.02
C THR A 418 -26.92 2.29 -7.84
N LYS A 419 -26.04 1.45 -7.30
CA LYS A 419 -24.90 0.85 -8.02
C LYS A 419 -25.24 -0.58 -8.39
N ASN A 420 -25.07 -0.95 -9.66
CA ASN A 420 -25.23 -2.31 -10.15
C ASN A 420 -23.88 -3.02 -10.11
N LEU A 421 -23.65 -3.84 -9.08
CA LEU A 421 -22.35 -4.44 -8.81
C LEU A 421 -21.91 -5.41 -9.91
N LEU A 422 -22.86 -6.08 -10.60
CA LEU A 422 -22.55 -6.92 -11.77
C LEU A 422 -22.04 -6.08 -12.94
N TYR A 423 -22.64 -4.92 -13.17
CA TYR A 423 -22.18 -3.98 -14.20
C TYR A 423 -20.80 -3.40 -13.83
N GLU A 424 -20.60 -3.03 -12.57
CA GLU A 424 -19.32 -2.50 -12.10
C GLU A 424 -18.20 -3.55 -12.16
N LEU A 425 -18.49 -4.83 -11.83
CA LEU A 425 -17.53 -5.92 -11.97
C LEU A 425 -17.09 -6.13 -13.44
N ASN A 426 -18.02 -5.98 -14.38
CA ASN A 426 -17.71 -5.94 -15.82
C ASN A 426 -16.93 -4.69 -16.23
N SER A 427 -17.20 -3.53 -15.61
CA SER A 427 -16.42 -2.30 -15.83
C SER A 427 -14.96 -2.48 -15.38
N MET A 428 -14.74 -3.10 -14.22
CA MET A 428 -13.40 -3.41 -13.70
C MET A 428 -12.59 -4.28 -14.65
N GLN A 429 -13.22 -5.22 -15.36
CA GLN A 429 -12.54 -6.01 -16.39
C GLN A 429 -11.88 -5.13 -17.47
N LYS A 430 -12.55 -4.02 -17.87
CA LYS A 430 -11.98 -3.06 -18.82
C LYS A 430 -10.80 -2.29 -18.22
N LEU A 431 -10.85 -1.99 -16.92
CA LEU A 431 -9.72 -1.37 -16.21
C LEU A 431 -8.53 -2.34 -16.14
N PHE A 432 -8.76 -3.63 -15.88
CA PHE A 432 -7.71 -4.65 -15.90
C PHE A 432 -7.04 -4.77 -17.27
N LYS A 433 -7.80 -4.73 -18.38
CA LYS A 433 -7.21 -4.69 -19.74
C LYS A 433 -6.21 -3.56 -19.93
N CYS A 434 -6.47 -2.40 -19.33
CA CYS A 434 -5.52 -1.29 -19.31
C CYS A 434 -4.30 -1.61 -18.42
N LEU A 435 -4.52 -2.15 -17.22
CA LEU A 435 -3.45 -2.51 -16.28
C LEU A 435 -2.54 -3.63 -16.81
N CYS A 436 -3.05 -4.59 -17.57
CA CYS A 436 -2.27 -5.67 -18.20
C CYS A 436 -1.19 -5.12 -19.15
N SER A 437 -1.36 -3.91 -19.69
CA SER A 437 -0.32 -3.25 -20.49
C SER A 437 0.86 -2.71 -19.67
N GLN A 438 0.68 -2.53 -18.36
CA GLN A 438 1.67 -1.94 -17.45
C GLN A 438 2.20 -2.95 -16.42
N TRP A 439 1.36 -3.88 -15.98
CA TRP A 439 1.60 -4.77 -14.85
C TRP A 439 1.31 -6.20 -15.24
N GLY A 440 2.35 -7.02 -15.29
CA GLY A 440 2.22 -8.42 -15.71
C GLY A 440 1.37 -9.26 -14.75
N ILE A 441 1.33 -8.95 -13.46
CA ILE A 441 0.46 -9.63 -12.49
C ILE A 441 -1.04 -9.42 -12.79
N ALA A 442 -1.41 -8.30 -13.44
CA ALA A 442 -2.79 -7.99 -13.75
C ALA A 442 -3.44 -9.02 -14.70
N PHE A 443 -2.66 -9.75 -15.50
CA PHE A 443 -3.16 -10.83 -16.35
C PHE A 443 -3.78 -11.97 -15.53
N ASP A 444 -3.08 -12.44 -14.49
CA ASP A 444 -3.63 -13.51 -13.65
C ASP A 444 -4.83 -13.03 -12.82
N MET A 445 -4.90 -11.73 -12.50
CA MET A 445 -6.07 -11.13 -11.85
C MET A 445 -7.27 -11.00 -12.80
N GLU A 446 -7.03 -10.63 -14.06
CA GLU A 446 -8.05 -10.57 -15.12
C GLU A 446 -8.66 -11.96 -15.38
N ASP A 447 -7.83 -13.00 -15.49
CA ASP A 447 -8.27 -14.38 -15.71
C ASP A 447 -9.22 -14.89 -14.59
N ILE A 448 -8.98 -14.45 -13.34
CA ILE A 448 -9.86 -14.77 -12.21
C ILE A 448 -11.15 -13.96 -12.28
N LEU A 449 -11.04 -12.67 -12.61
CA LEU A 449 -12.19 -11.77 -12.74
C LEU A 449 -13.17 -12.24 -13.84
N ASP A 450 -12.66 -12.78 -14.94
CA ASP A 450 -13.46 -13.36 -16.02
C ASP A 450 -14.29 -14.55 -15.53
N GLN A 451 -13.70 -15.41 -14.71
CA GLN A 451 -14.40 -16.54 -14.10
C GLN A 451 -15.43 -16.08 -13.06
N TRP A 452 -15.12 -15.06 -12.25
CA TRP A 452 -16.09 -14.48 -11.32
C TRP A 452 -17.27 -13.84 -12.03
N ASN A 453 -17.04 -13.11 -13.13
CA ASN A 453 -18.14 -12.58 -13.94
C ASN A 453 -19.04 -13.70 -14.46
N ALA A 454 -18.47 -14.80 -14.97
CA ALA A 454 -19.24 -15.95 -15.44
C ALA A 454 -20.05 -16.66 -14.34
N LEU A 455 -19.63 -16.57 -13.06
CA LEU A 455 -20.36 -17.13 -11.93
C LEU A 455 -21.50 -16.24 -11.43
N CYS A 456 -21.39 -14.92 -11.64
CA CYS A 456 -22.36 -13.96 -11.12
C CYS A 456 -23.50 -13.66 -12.10
N HIS A 457 -23.39 -14.12 -13.36
CA HIS A 457 -24.46 -14.14 -14.39
C HIS A 457 -25.01 -15.54 -14.53
#